data_AF-S7RLL7-F1
#
_entry.id   AF-S7RLL7-F1
#
_cell.length_a   1.000
_cell.length_b   1.000
_cell.length_c   1.000
_cell.angle_alpha   90.00
_cell.angle_beta   90.00
_cell.angle_gamma   90.00
#
_symmetry.space_group_name_H-M   'P 1'
#
loop_
_entity.id
_entity.type
_entity.pdbx_description
1 polymer ?
#
loop_
_entity_poly.entity_id
_entity_poly.type
_entity_poly.pdbx_seq_one_letter_code
_entity_poly.pdbx_strand_id
1 'polypeptide(L)'
;MTTYGHYGVSTNLAGALRVSIGTSSCSSASTASQLDIATSNGAAAYPHLGLVAGAANTAPTNNLAAGSSNYAYLSGVAQTSPGAPAVAAGNTYTAASGRAAGTESAIWTYDAASGAVGAQWINGDGSVAPTYVVYSQADSSLLATGDVAKFRDAFGSANKPVVTFKLITAIAS
;
A
#
# COMPACT_ATOMS: atom_id res chain seq x y z
N MET A 1 12.18 3.06 7.32
CA MET A 1 11.11 4.02 6.99
C MET A 1 11.77 5.25 6.38
N THR A 2 11.12 5.90 5.40
CA THR A 2 11.64 7.15 4.81
C THR A 2 11.38 8.35 5.72
N THR A 3 12.02 9.49 5.44
CA THR A 3 11.82 10.75 6.20
C THR A 3 10.36 11.23 6.17
N TYR A 4 9.57 10.82 5.18
CA TYR A 4 8.16 11.17 5.06
C TYR A 4 7.21 10.14 5.69
N GLY A 5 7.74 9.13 6.39
CA GLY A 5 6.92 8.12 7.07
C GLY A 5 6.47 6.95 6.18
N HIS A 6 6.96 6.83 4.94
CA HIS A 6 6.63 5.72 4.07
C HIS A 6 7.52 4.49 4.32
N TYR A 7 7.02 3.30 4.03
CA TYR A 7 7.88 2.13 3.96
C TYR A 7 8.80 2.23 2.74
N GLY A 8 10.10 2.13 2.99
CA GLY A 8 11.12 2.08 1.95
C GLY A 8 11.47 0.64 1.57
N VAL A 9 12.39 0.49 0.63
CA VAL A 9 12.92 -0.82 0.21
C VAL A 9 14.29 -1.10 0.83
N SER A 10 14.61 -2.38 1.02
CA SER A 10 15.91 -2.85 1.50
C SER A 10 16.30 -4.12 0.74
N THR A 11 17.58 -4.25 0.38
CA THR A 11 18.15 -5.50 -0.14
C THR A 11 18.63 -6.42 0.99
N ASN A 12 18.74 -5.92 2.22
CA ASN A 12 19.04 -6.72 3.39
C ASN A 12 17.77 -7.40 3.90
N LEU A 13 17.74 -8.72 3.77
CA LEU A 13 16.62 -9.57 4.18
C LEU A 13 16.34 -9.52 5.69
N ALA A 14 17.36 -9.28 6.53
CA ALA A 14 17.17 -9.11 7.97
C ALA A 14 16.38 -7.83 8.31
N GLY A 15 16.42 -6.82 7.42
CA GLY A 15 15.67 -5.58 7.52
C GLY A 15 14.32 -5.59 6.80
N ALA A 16 13.91 -6.73 6.22
CA ALA A 16 12.63 -6.84 5.54
C ALA A 16 11.45 -6.65 6.50
N LEU A 17 10.36 -6.06 6.00
CA LEU A 17 9.12 -5.92 6.77
C LEU A 17 8.54 -7.30 7.04
N ARG A 18 8.37 -7.63 8.32
CA ARG A 18 7.76 -8.87 8.77
C ARG A 18 6.27 -8.63 8.87
N VAL A 19 5.53 -9.42 8.10
CA VAL A 19 4.09 -9.29 7.96
C VAL A 19 3.37 -10.56 8.43
N SER A 20 2.17 -10.40 8.96
CA SER A 20 1.22 -11.48 9.18
C SER A 20 -0.10 -11.16 8.48
N ILE A 21 -0.63 -12.18 7.82
CA ILE A 21 -1.95 -12.15 7.20
C ILE A 21 -2.84 -13.03 8.08
N GLY A 22 -4.01 -12.53 8.48
CA GLY A 22 -4.93 -13.27 9.33
C GLY A 22 -5.30 -14.62 8.69
N THR A 23 -5.02 -15.72 9.39
CA THR A 23 -5.28 -17.08 8.90
C THR A 23 -6.77 -17.46 8.97
N SER A 24 -7.55 -16.83 9.86
CA SER A 24 -9.00 -17.07 9.99
C SER A 24 -9.81 -16.53 8.81
N SER A 25 -9.35 -15.49 8.13
CA SER A 25 -9.93 -14.97 6.88
C SER A 25 -9.46 -15.74 5.62
N CYS A 26 -8.50 -16.65 5.76
CA CYS A 26 -7.89 -17.40 4.64
C CYS A 26 -8.14 -18.92 4.72
N SER A 27 -8.83 -19.43 5.74
CA SER A 27 -8.79 -20.87 6.08
C SER A 27 -9.57 -21.79 5.14
N SER A 28 -10.29 -21.27 4.14
CA SER A 28 -11.02 -22.08 3.15
C SER A 28 -10.99 -21.55 1.71
N ALA A 29 -10.43 -20.36 1.47
CA ALA A 29 -10.43 -19.73 0.16
C ALA A 29 -9.03 -19.77 -0.46
N SER A 30 -8.94 -20.24 -1.71
CA SER A 30 -7.70 -20.16 -2.51
C SER A 30 -7.25 -18.72 -2.76
N THR A 31 -8.18 -17.77 -2.64
CA THR A 31 -7.97 -16.35 -2.86
C THR A 31 -8.79 -15.57 -1.84
N ALA A 32 -8.13 -14.64 -1.14
CA ALA A 32 -8.78 -13.78 -0.17
C ALA A 32 -8.54 -12.30 -0.53
N SER A 33 -9.50 -11.44 -0.22
CA SER A 33 -9.51 -10.01 -0.57
C SER A 33 -9.92 -9.15 0.62
N GLN A 34 -9.65 -7.84 0.53
CA GLN A 34 -9.94 -6.85 1.57
C GLN A 34 -9.31 -7.24 2.93
N LEU A 35 -8.10 -7.79 2.86
CA LEU A 35 -7.36 -8.24 4.02
C LEU A 35 -6.61 -7.08 4.65
N ASP A 36 -6.56 -7.09 5.98
CA ASP A 36 -5.53 -6.37 6.73
C ASP A 36 -4.24 -7.21 6.77
N ILE A 37 -3.11 -6.53 6.63
CA ILE A 37 -1.78 -7.11 6.87
C ILE A 37 -1.20 -6.42 8.10
N ALA A 38 -0.92 -7.18 9.15
CA ALA A 38 -0.25 -6.66 10.33
C ALA A 38 1.27 -6.71 10.16
N THR A 39 1.98 -5.77 10.78
CA THR A 39 3.45 -5.65 10.73
C THR A 39 4.03 -5.81 12.12
N SER A 40 5.07 -6.64 12.28
CA SER A 40 5.66 -6.93 13.60
C SER A 40 6.96 -6.17 13.88
N ASN A 41 7.65 -5.71 12.84
CA ASN A 41 8.81 -4.80 12.93
C ASN A 41 8.55 -3.45 12.21
N GLY A 42 7.27 -3.13 11.99
CA GLY A 42 6.82 -1.85 11.44
C GLY A 42 6.64 -0.76 12.50
N ALA A 43 5.85 0.27 12.18
CA ALA A 43 5.54 1.33 13.14
C ALA A 43 4.53 0.84 14.18
N ALA A 44 4.94 0.75 15.45
CA ALA A 44 4.11 0.20 16.51
C ALA A 44 2.77 0.96 16.71
N ALA A 45 2.76 2.28 16.52
CA ALA A 45 1.55 3.10 16.63
C ALA A 45 0.55 2.89 15.47
N TYR A 46 1.02 2.34 14.35
CA TYR A 46 0.25 2.13 13.12
C TYR A 46 0.57 0.74 12.55
N PRO A 47 0.11 -0.33 13.24
CA PRO A 47 0.66 -1.67 13.07
C PRO A 47 0.19 -2.37 11.79
N HIS A 48 -0.68 -1.75 10.98
CA HIS A 48 -1.14 -2.32 9.72
C HIS A 48 -0.35 -1.77 8.54
N LEU A 49 -0.04 -2.62 7.56
CA LEU A 49 0.44 -2.20 6.27
C LEU A 49 -0.75 -1.69 5.46
N GLY A 50 -0.64 -0.51 4.88
CA GLY A 50 -1.70 0.07 4.06
C GLY A 50 -1.19 1.09 3.07
N LEU A 51 -2.12 1.79 2.44
CA LEU A 51 -1.85 2.85 1.48
C LEU A 51 -2.35 4.19 2.03
N VAL A 52 -1.53 5.23 1.86
CA VAL A 52 -1.86 6.62 2.23
C VAL A 52 -1.85 7.48 0.99
N ALA A 53 -2.90 8.26 0.78
CA ALA A 53 -3.05 9.12 -0.40
C ALA A 53 -1.85 10.05 -0.62
N GLY A 54 -1.42 10.15 -1.88
CA GLY A 54 -0.29 10.97 -2.30
C GLY A 54 -0.52 12.46 -2.08
N ALA A 55 0.53 13.15 -1.62
CA ALA A 55 0.49 14.58 -1.32
C ALA A 55 0.24 15.48 -2.54
N ALA A 56 0.54 14.98 -3.74
CA ALA A 56 0.33 15.68 -5.02
C ALA A 56 -0.94 15.22 -5.75
N ASN A 57 -1.78 14.40 -5.12
CA ASN A 57 -3.07 14.02 -5.70
C ASN A 57 -3.94 15.26 -5.91
N THR A 58 -4.65 15.29 -7.04
CA THR A 58 -5.58 16.37 -7.34
C THR A 58 -6.93 16.12 -6.66
N ALA A 59 -7.39 17.09 -5.88
CA ALA A 59 -8.70 17.11 -5.25
C ALA A 59 -9.85 17.08 -6.30
N PRO A 60 -11.07 16.61 -5.93
CA PRO A 60 -11.49 16.23 -4.58
C PRO A 60 -11.31 14.74 -4.24
N THR A 61 -10.98 13.90 -5.22
CA THR A 61 -11.02 12.45 -5.01
C THR A 61 -9.63 11.87 -5.14
N ASN A 62 -9.10 11.26 -4.07
CA ASN A 62 -7.87 10.44 -4.07
C ASN A 62 -8.04 9.14 -4.88
N ASN A 63 -8.86 9.17 -5.93
CA ASN A 63 -9.23 8.02 -6.73
C ASN A 63 -8.06 7.60 -7.60
N LEU A 64 -7.81 6.30 -7.64
CA LEU A 64 -6.86 5.65 -8.54
C LEU A 64 -7.61 5.21 -9.80
N ALA A 65 -8.06 6.17 -10.61
CA ALA A 65 -8.85 5.93 -11.82
C ALA A 65 -7.98 5.94 -13.09
N ALA A 66 -8.47 5.30 -14.15
CA ALA A 66 -7.89 5.43 -15.49
C ALA A 66 -7.84 6.91 -15.91
N GLY A 67 -6.73 7.35 -16.51
CA GLY A 67 -6.53 8.75 -16.88
C GLY A 67 -6.02 9.65 -15.74
N SER A 68 -5.95 9.17 -14.50
CA SER A 68 -5.48 9.93 -13.34
C SER A 68 -4.01 9.66 -13.02
N SER A 69 -3.26 10.70 -12.64
CA SER A 69 -1.91 10.56 -12.09
C SER A 69 -1.88 10.35 -10.57
N ASN A 70 -3.05 10.23 -9.92
CA ASN A 70 -3.12 10.01 -8.48
C ASN A 70 -2.41 8.72 -8.08
N TYR A 71 -1.92 8.73 -6.85
CA TYR A 71 -1.17 7.63 -6.26
C TYR A 71 -1.38 7.57 -4.74
N ALA A 72 -0.90 6.49 -4.13
CA ALA A 72 -0.88 6.31 -2.68
C ALA A 72 0.41 5.58 -2.24
N TYR A 73 1.04 5.99 -1.15
CA TYR A 73 2.28 5.39 -0.66
C TYR A 73 2.03 4.23 0.29
N LEU A 74 2.85 3.19 0.19
CA LEU A 74 2.92 2.12 1.19
C LEU A 74 3.39 2.69 2.54
N SER A 75 2.58 2.56 3.57
CA SER A 75 2.82 3.18 4.88
C SER A 75 2.29 2.32 6.02
N GLY A 76 2.72 2.61 7.25
CA GLY A 76 2.07 2.08 8.45
C GLY A 76 0.81 2.88 8.74
N VAL A 77 -0.31 2.20 8.96
CA VAL A 77 -1.66 2.79 9.07
C VAL A 77 -2.44 2.22 10.26
N ALA A 78 -3.41 2.99 10.75
CA ALA A 78 -4.49 2.46 11.58
C ALA A 78 -5.43 1.61 10.73
N GLN A 79 -6.12 0.66 11.37
CA GLN A 79 -7.07 -0.20 10.69
C GLN A 79 -8.27 0.61 10.14
N THR A 80 -8.69 0.28 8.93
CA THR A 80 -9.90 0.82 8.28
C THR A 80 -10.85 -0.33 7.94
N SER A 81 -12.13 -0.02 7.77
CA SER A 81 -13.13 -1.03 7.41
C SER A 81 -12.83 -1.66 6.05
N PRO A 82 -12.94 -3.00 5.91
CA PRO A 82 -12.86 -3.69 4.63
C PRO A 82 -13.83 -3.12 3.60
N GLY A 83 -13.35 -2.88 2.38
CA GLY A 83 -14.16 -2.38 1.27
C GLY A 83 -14.66 -0.94 1.39
N ALA A 84 -14.17 -0.18 2.39
CA ALA A 84 -14.46 1.23 2.52
C ALA A 84 -13.42 2.09 1.78
N PRO A 85 -13.81 3.23 1.19
CA PRO A 85 -12.86 4.20 0.66
C PRO A 85 -11.93 4.77 1.73
N ALA A 86 -10.84 5.41 1.29
CA ALA A 86 -9.91 6.10 2.16
C ALA A 86 -10.57 7.07 3.14
N VAL A 87 -10.23 6.91 4.42
CA VAL A 87 -10.73 7.74 5.52
C VAL A 87 -9.59 8.53 6.17
N ALA A 88 -9.93 9.62 6.86
CA ALA A 88 -9.00 10.33 7.72
C ALA A 88 -8.73 9.51 9.00
N ALA A 89 -7.76 8.60 8.94
CA ALA A 89 -7.31 7.81 10.08
C ALA A 89 -5.79 7.94 10.28
N GLY A 90 -5.33 7.56 11.47
CA GLY A 90 -3.93 7.68 11.85
C GLY A 90 -2.99 6.92 10.91
N ASN A 91 -1.92 7.56 10.48
CA ASN A 91 -0.90 6.95 9.65
C ASN A 91 0.47 7.60 9.85
N THR A 92 1.50 6.84 9.50
CA THR A 92 2.91 7.21 9.62
C THR A 92 3.29 8.46 8.80
N TYR A 93 2.69 8.68 7.64
CA TYR A 93 2.91 9.91 6.86
C TYR A 93 2.38 11.15 7.58
N THR A 94 1.15 11.09 8.10
CA THR A 94 0.54 12.20 8.83
C THR A 94 1.32 12.49 10.10
N ALA A 95 1.78 11.45 10.80
CA ALA A 95 2.61 11.60 12.00
C ALA A 95 3.96 12.26 11.70
N ALA A 96 4.61 11.91 10.58
CA ALA A 96 5.91 12.45 10.20
C ALA A 96 5.83 13.87 9.61
N SER A 97 4.81 14.15 8.81
CA SER A 97 4.69 15.40 8.04
C SER A 97 3.79 16.46 8.68
N GLY A 98 2.93 16.07 9.63
CA GLY A 98 1.86 16.92 10.16
C GLY A 98 0.71 17.19 9.18
N ARG A 99 0.73 16.59 7.98
CA ARG A 99 -0.30 16.79 6.93
C ARG A 99 -1.26 15.62 6.92
N ALA A 100 -2.54 15.90 7.14
CA ALA A 100 -3.58 14.88 7.08
C ALA A 100 -3.68 14.29 5.66
N ALA A 101 -3.71 12.96 5.58
CA ALA A 101 -3.92 12.22 4.34
C ALA A 101 -4.86 11.04 4.59
N GLY A 102 -5.73 10.76 3.61
CA GLY A 102 -6.63 9.61 3.65
C GLY A 102 -5.86 8.29 3.56
N THR A 103 -6.34 7.26 4.24
CA THR A 103 -5.66 5.97 4.35
C THR A 103 -6.63 4.80 4.21
N GLU A 104 -6.11 3.66 3.75
CA GLU A 104 -6.80 2.36 3.70
C GLU A 104 -5.85 1.23 4.15
N SER A 105 -6.32 0.32 5.01
CA SER A 105 -5.56 -0.84 5.50
C SER A 105 -6.05 -2.17 4.93
N ALA A 106 -7.36 -2.34 4.84
CA ALA A 106 -8.03 -3.57 4.44
C ALA A 106 -8.19 -3.68 2.91
N ILE A 107 -7.06 -3.59 2.21
CA ILE A 107 -6.95 -3.48 0.74
C ILE A 107 -6.15 -4.63 0.12
N TRP A 108 -5.67 -5.55 0.94
CA TRP A 108 -4.76 -6.58 0.47
C TRP A 108 -5.52 -7.78 -0.09
N THR A 109 -4.94 -8.37 -1.12
CA THR A 109 -5.35 -9.63 -1.72
C THR A 109 -4.23 -10.63 -1.55
N TYR A 110 -4.59 -11.89 -1.34
CA TYR A 110 -3.64 -12.98 -1.21
C TYR A 110 -4.13 -14.18 -2.01
N ASP A 111 -3.24 -14.69 -2.86
CA ASP A 111 -3.41 -15.96 -3.56
C ASP A 111 -2.52 -17.00 -2.90
N ALA A 112 -3.14 -17.99 -2.28
CA ALA A 112 -2.43 -19.04 -1.56
C ALA A 112 -1.69 -20.01 -2.49
N ALA A 113 -2.11 -20.15 -3.76
CA ALA A 113 -1.48 -21.06 -4.71
C ALA A 113 -0.16 -20.50 -5.24
N SER A 114 -0.11 -19.19 -5.52
CA SER A 114 1.09 -18.52 -6.05
C SER A 114 1.93 -17.82 -4.98
N GLY A 115 1.36 -17.57 -3.80
CA GLY A 115 1.93 -16.74 -2.73
C GLY A 115 1.96 -15.25 -3.08
N ALA A 116 1.22 -14.84 -4.11
CA ALA A 116 1.17 -13.45 -4.56
C ALA A 116 0.35 -12.60 -3.59
N VAL A 117 0.84 -11.38 -3.35
CA VAL A 117 0.13 -10.35 -2.58
C VAL A 117 -0.11 -9.16 -3.50
N GLY A 118 -1.36 -8.76 -3.63
CA GLY A 118 -1.79 -7.58 -4.40
C GLY A 118 -2.48 -6.55 -3.52
N ALA A 119 -2.59 -5.32 -4.01
CA ALA A 119 -3.38 -4.26 -3.37
C ALA A 119 -4.61 -3.94 -4.23
N GLN A 120 -5.68 -3.47 -3.58
CA GLN A 120 -6.93 -3.03 -4.21
C GLN A 120 -7.45 -1.79 -3.49
N TRP A 121 -7.15 -0.62 -4.04
CA TRP A 121 -7.65 0.65 -3.50
C TRP A 121 -9.15 0.83 -3.79
N ILE A 122 -9.87 1.41 -2.83
CA ILE A 122 -11.30 1.70 -2.96
C ILE A 122 -11.50 3.20 -3.21
N ASN A 123 -11.98 3.54 -4.40
CA ASN A 123 -12.27 4.94 -4.74
C ASN A 123 -13.40 5.51 -3.88
N GLY A 124 -13.50 6.83 -3.81
CA GLY A 124 -14.51 7.54 -3.00
C GLY A 124 -15.98 7.20 -3.32
N ASP A 125 -16.25 6.65 -4.51
CA ASP A 125 -17.57 6.16 -4.94
C ASP A 125 -17.82 4.67 -4.58
N GLY A 126 -16.88 4.01 -3.91
CA GLY A 126 -16.92 2.59 -3.58
C GLY A 126 -16.42 1.66 -4.69
N SER A 127 -16.02 2.19 -5.85
CA SER A 127 -15.47 1.35 -6.92
C SER A 127 -14.08 0.83 -6.58
N VAL A 128 -13.79 -0.42 -6.96
CA VAL A 128 -12.46 -1.01 -6.82
C VAL A 128 -11.58 -0.51 -7.96
N ALA A 129 -10.48 0.16 -7.62
CA ALA A 129 -9.53 0.66 -8.59
C ALA A 129 -8.62 -0.46 -9.13
N PRO A 130 -8.26 -0.43 -10.43
CA PRO A 130 -7.00 -1.04 -10.87
C PRO A 130 -5.88 -0.48 -9.99
N THR A 131 -5.05 -1.34 -9.40
CA THR A 131 -4.05 -0.91 -8.43
C THR A 131 -2.72 -1.54 -8.78
N TYR A 132 -1.82 -0.73 -9.32
CA TYR A 132 -0.48 -1.15 -9.71
C TYR A 132 0.54 -0.63 -8.71
N VAL A 133 1.32 -1.54 -8.12
CA VAL A 133 2.43 -1.14 -7.25
C VAL A 133 3.63 -0.77 -8.12
N VAL A 134 4.17 0.41 -7.88
CA VAL A 134 5.32 1.00 -8.58
C VAL A 134 6.41 1.24 -7.55
N TYR A 135 7.64 0.86 -7.91
CA TYR A 135 8.82 1.21 -7.14
C TYR A 135 9.41 2.51 -7.68
N SER A 136 9.40 3.59 -6.89
CA SER A 136 10.12 4.83 -7.23
C SER A 136 11.54 4.75 -6.67
N GLN A 137 12.53 4.51 -7.53
CA GLN A 137 13.94 4.43 -7.10
C GLN A 137 14.44 5.75 -6.52
N ALA A 138 14.03 6.88 -7.10
CA ALA A 138 14.41 8.22 -6.64
C ALA A 138 13.98 8.46 -5.18
N ASP A 139 12.79 7.97 -4.82
CA ASP A 139 12.23 8.13 -3.47
C ASP A 139 12.54 6.91 -2.57
N SER A 140 13.21 5.89 -3.12
CA SER A 140 13.40 4.58 -2.49
C SER A 140 12.13 4.03 -1.81
N SER A 141 10.98 4.26 -2.45
CA SER A 141 9.65 4.04 -1.89
C SER A 141 8.75 3.24 -2.83
N LEU A 142 7.77 2.54 -2.24
CA LEU A 142 6.72 1.84 -2.96
C LEU A 142 5.42 2.66 -2.91
N LEU A 143 4.76 2.77 -4.04
CA LEU A 143 3.48 3.46 -4.18
C LEU A 143 2.54 2.67 -5.09
N ALA A 144 1.25 2.92 -4.99
CA ALA A 144 0.22 2.37 -5.85
C ALA A 144 -0.40 3.46 -6.72
N THR A 145 -0.75 3.13 -7.95
CA THR A 145 -1.49 4.02 -8.88
C THR A 145 -2.50 3.23 -9.71
N GLY A 146 -3.52 3.92 -10.23
CA GLY A 146 -4.53 3.34 -11.11
C GLY A 146 -4.17 3.39 -12.60
N ASP A 147 -3.25 4.28 -12.98
CA ASP A 147 -2.79 4.43 -14.35
C ASP A 147 -1.29 4.72 -14.35
N VAL A 148 -0.51 3.67 -14.61
CA VAL A 148 0.96 3.73 -14.59
C VAL A 148 1.49 4.69 -15.65
N ALA A 149 0.83 4.79 -16.82
CA ALA A 149 1.27 5.70 -17.87
C ALA A 149 1.07 7.15 -17.42
N LYS A 150 -0.13 7.49 -16.92
CA LYS A 150 -0.43 8.85 -16.45
C LYS A 150 0.40 9.26 -15.24
N PHE A 151 0.65 8.34 -14.32
CA PHE A 151 1.57 8.57 -13.21
C PHE A 151 2.99 8.90 -13.71
N ARG A 152 3.50 8.14 -14.67
CA ARG A 152 4.84 8.38 -15.26
C ARG A 152 4.90 9.64 -16.11
N ASP A 153 3.82 10.02 -16.79
CA ASP A 153 3.73 11.28 -17.54
C ASP A 153 3.85 12.48 -16.59
N ALA A 154 3.22 12.40 -15.41
CA ALA A 154 3.24 13.47 -14.42
C ALA A 154 4.53 13.53 -13.58
N PHE A 155 5.11 12.38 -13.22
CA PHE A 155 6.21 12.28 -12.25
C PHE A 155 7.51 11.68 -12.82
N GLY A 156 7.59 11.53 -14.14
CA GLY A 156 8.72 10.94 -14.86
C GLY A 156 8.65 9.41 -14.94
N SER A 157 9.06 8.87 -16.08
CA SER A 157 9.04 7.42 -16.36
C SER A 157 10.31 6.68 -15.92
N ALA A 158 11.43 7.39 -15.83
CA ALA A 158 12.71 6.79 -15.48
C ALA A 158 12.67 6.17 -14.08
N ASN A 159 13.11 4.92 -13.99
CA ASN A 159 13.30 4.21 -12.72
C ASN A 159 12.03 4.03 -11.88
N LYS A 160 10.88 3.85 -12.55
CA LYS A 160 9.58 3.57 -11.93
C LYS A 160 8.92 2.26 -12.44
N PRO A 161 9.57 1.08 -12.29
CA PRO A 161 8.97 -0.19 -12.73
C PRO A 161 7.74 -0.56 -11.91
N VAL A 162 6.80 -1.26 -12.55
CA VAL A 162 5.73 -1.97 -11.83
C VAL A 162 6.35 -3.19 -11.16
N VAL A 163 5.97 -3.44 -9.91
CA VAL A 163 6.49 -4.54 -9.10
C VAL A 163 5.35 -5.34 -8.50
N THR A 164 5.64 -6.59 -8.13
CA THR A 164 4.69 -7.50 -7.47
C THR A 164 5.27 -7.97 -6.15
N PHE A 165 4.40 -8.20 -5.15
CA PHE A 165 4.82 -8.80 -3.90
C PHE A 165 4.60 -10.31 -3.91
N LYS A 166 5.58 -11.01 -3.36
CA LYS A 166 5.48 -12.44 -3.08
C LYS A 166 5.95 -12.68 -1.65
N LEU A 167 5.16 -13.42 -0.88
CA LEU A 167 5.60 -13.88 0.43
C LEU A 167 6.72 -14.91 0.25
N ILE A 168 7.76 -14.75 1.04
CA ILE A 168 8.83 -15.73 1.20
C ILE A 168 8.72 -16.31 2.61
N THR A 169 9.18 -17.55 2.78
CA THR A 169 9.27 -18.17 4.10
C THR A 169 10.07 -17.26 5.03
N ALA A 170 9.51 -16.96 6.21
CA ALA A 170 10.23 -16.18 7.21
C ALA A 170 11.54 -16.90 7.57
N ILE A 171 12.66 -16.16 7.61
CA ILE A 171 13.88 -16.72 8.17
C ILE A 171 13.67 -16.85 9.68
N ALA A 172 13.89 -18.04 10.24
CA ALA A 172 13.97 -18.22 11.67
C ALA A 172 15.08 -17.31 12.23
N SER A 173 14.71 -16.45 13.18
CA SER A 173 15.65 -15.63 13.95
C SER A 173 16.42 -16.46 14.96
#